data_AF-A0A831A4X8-F1
#
_entry.id   AF-A0A831A4X8-F1
#
_cell.length_a   1.000
_cell.length_b   1.000
_cell.length_c   1.000
_cell.angle_alpha   90.00
_cell.angle_beta   90.00
_cell.angle_gamma   90.00
#
_symmetry.space_group_name_H-M   'P 1'
#
loop_
_entity.id
_entity.type
_entity.pdbx_description
1 polymer ?
#
loop_
_entity_poly.entity_id
_entity_poly.type
_entity_poly.pdbx_seq_one_letter_code
_entity_poly.pdbx_strand_id
1 'polypeptide(L)' 'MRDNGPVELSLGKRIMYSLIEASGAIVGGLLLLLCCYWFFHYETWHERLIAIGLSVLVVYLIGKILPERPNK' A
#
# COMPACT_ATOMS: atom_id res chain seq x y z
N MET A 1 -2.06 -42.62 14.02
CA MET A 1 -2.52 -41.32 14.52
C MET A 1 -1.62 -40.25 13.92
N ARG A 2 -2.14 -39.46 12.98
CA ARG A 2 -1.41 -38.35 12.35
C ARG A 2 -1.84 -37.12 13.14
N ASP A 3 -0.90 -36.57 13.88
CA ASP A 3 -1.10 -35.45 14.79
C ASP A 3 -1.70 -34.24 14.05
N ASN A 4 -2.86 -33.79 14.52
CA ASN A 4 -3.59 -32.64 14.02
C ASN A 4 -3.19 -31.42 14.86
N GLY A 5 -1.99 -30.89 14.66
CA GLY A 5 -1.60 -29.59 15.19
C GLY A 5 -2.05 -28.48 14.22
N PRO A 6 -2.83 -27.47 14.63
CA PRO A 6 -3.10 -26.32 13.76
C PRO A 6 -1.76 -25.70 13.42
N VAL A 7 -1.49 -25.46 12.14
CA VAL A 7 -0.31 -24.73 11.69
C VAL A 7 -0.32 -23.38 12.39
N GLU A 8 0.40 -23.27 13.51
CA GLU A 8 0.61 -22.03 14.24
C GLU A 8 1.43 -21.11 13.34
N LEU A 9 0.72 -20.43 12.42
CA LEU A 9 1.21 -19.26 11.73
C LEU A 9 1.66 -18.30 12.83
N SER A 10 2.98 -18.31 13.09
CA SER A 10 3.69 -17.50 14.07
C SER A 10 2.97 -16.17 14.27
N LEU A 11 2.58 -15.87 15.52
CA LEU A 11 1.94 -14.60 15.89
C LEU A 11 2.62 -13.39 15.23
N GLY A 12 3.95 -13.44 15.06
CA GLY A 12 4.72 -12.43 14.35
C GLY A 12 4.31 -12.26 12.88
N LYS A 13 4.04 -13.34 12.14
CA LYS A 13 3.58 -13.28 10.74
C LYS A 13 2.19 -12.64 10.63
N ARG A 14 1.28 -12.95 11.57
CA ARG A 14 -0.05 -12.31 11.64
C ARG A 14 0.05 -10.81 11.92
N ILE A 15 0.87 -10.42 12.89
CA ILE A 15 1.10 -9.01 13.22
C ILE A 15 1.72 -8.28 12.02
N MET A 16 2.69 -8.90 11.34
CA MET A 16 3.35 -8.31 10.17
C MET A 16 2.34 -8.05 9.03
N TYR A 17 1.39 -8.96 8.79
CA TYR A 17 0.34 -8.72 7.79
C TYR A 17 -0.64 -7.62 8.19
N SER A 18 -1.06 -7.55 9.46
CA SER A 18 -1.91 -6.47 9.93
C SER A 18 -1.21 -5.12 9.87
N LEU A 19 0.10 -5.06 10.15
CA LEU A 19 0.90 -3.85 9.99
C LEU A 19 1.02 -3.43 8.53
N ILE A 20 1.24 -4.38 7.61
CA ILE A 20 1.27 -4.10 6.17
C ILE A 20 -0.09 -3.54 5.71
N GLU A 21 -1.19 -4.15 6.13
CA GLU A 21 -2.54 -3.70 5.78
C GLU A 21 -2.84 -2.29 6.31
N ALA A 22 -2.53 -2.02 7.58
CA ALA A 22 -2.67 -0.69 8.18
C ALA A 22 -1.76 0.34 7.48
N SER A 23 -0.52 -0.03 7.17
CA SER A 23 0.41 0.85 6.46
C SER A 23 -0.07 1.18 5.05
N GLY A 24 -0.70 0.24 4.35
CA GLY A 24 -1.30 0.47 3.04
C GLY A 24 -2.42 1.50 3.08
N ALA A 25 -3.30 1.43 4.10
CA ALA A 25 -4.36 2.42 4.29
C ALA A 25 -3.79 3.81 4.61
N ILE A 26 -2.76 3.90 5.45
CA ILE A 26 -2.09 5.17 5.78
C ILE A 26 -1.42 5.77 4.54
N VAL A 27 -0.66 4.96 3.79
CA VAL A 27 0.01 5.38 2.55
C VAL A 27 -1.01 5.83 1.51
N GLY A 28 -2.11 5.11 1.35
CA GLY A 28 -3.21 5.50 0.46
C GLY A 28 -3.86 6.82 0.85
N GLY A 29 -4.12 7.03 2.15
CA GLY A 29 -4.65 8.29 2.67
C GLY A 29 -3.70 9.48 2.46
N LEU A 30 -2.41 9.27 2.73
CA LEU A 30 -1.37 10.28 2.49
C LEU A 30 -1.23 10.61 1.01
N LEU A 31 -1.30 9.60 0.14
CA LEU A 31 -1.29 9.77 -1.31
C LEU A 31 -2.47 10.62 -1.77
N LEU A 32 -3.67 10.40 -1.22
CA LEU A 32 -4.85 11.19 -1.52
C LEU A 32 -4.63 12.68 -1.19
N LEU A 33 -4.11 12.97 0.01
CA LEU A 33 -3.79 14.34 0.43
C LEU A 33 -2.72 14.97 -0.48
N LEU A 34 -1.68 14.20 -0.84
CA LEU A 34 -0.63 14.65 -1.75
C LEU A 34 -1.18 14.96 -3.15
N CYS A 35 -2.05 14.11 -3.70
CA CYS A 35 -2.72 14.33 -4.98
C CYS A 35 -3.63 15.58 -4.92
N CYS A 36 -4.36 15.78 -3.83
CA CYS A 36 -5.14 17.00 -3.61
C CYS A 36 -4.23 18.23 -3.56
N TYR A 37 -3.10 18.17 -2.85
CA TYR A 37 -2.12 19.26 -2.81
C TYR A 37 -1.63 19.62 -4.22
N TRP A 38 -1.21 18.63 -5.01
CA TRP A 38 -0.75 18.85 -6.39
C TRP A 38 -1.85 19.44 -7.29
N PHE A 39 -3.10 19.03 -7.08
CA PHE A 39 -4.24 19.57 -7.82
C PHE A 39 -4.43 21.08 -7.61
N PHE A 40 -4.26 21.56 -6.37
CA PHE A 40 -4.35 22.98 -6.04
C PHE A 40 -3.06 23.76 -6.29
N HIS A 41 -1.89 23.10 -6.27
CA HIS A 41 -0.60 23.76 -6.41
C HIS A 41 -0.29 24.18 -7.86
N TYR A 42 -0.59 23.33 -8.84
CA TYR A 42 -0.24 23.62 -10.23
C TYR A 42 -1.33 24.39 -10.95
N GLU A 43 -0.93 25.35 -11.78
CA GLU A 43 -1.85 26.17 -12.57
C GLU A 43 -2.31 25.46 -13.85
N THR A 44 -1.43 24.69 -14.50
CA THR A 44 -1.78 23.99 -15.74
C THR A 44 -2.32 22.58 -15.49
N TRP A 45 -3.32 22.20 -16.29
CA TRP A 45 -3.92 20.87 -16.25
C TRP A 45 -2.93 19.74 -16.55
N HIS A 46 -1.94 19.99 -17.41
CA HIS A 46 -0.91 19.00 -17.74
C HIS A 46 0.02 18.71 -16.56
N GLU A 47 0.49 19.74 -15.86
CA GLU A 47 1.35 19.58 -14.68
C GLU A 47 0.61 18.83 -13.56
N ARG A 48 -0.69 19.11 -13.35
CA ARG A 48 -1.54 18.37 -12.41
C ARG A 48 -1.61 16.88 -12.73
N LEU A 49 -1.93 16.54 -13.98
CA LEU A 49 -2.04 15.15 -14.41
C LEU A 49 -0.72 14.39 -14.30
N ILE A 50 0.40 15.04 -14.63
CA ILE A 50 1.73 14.46 -14.51
C ILE A 50 2.08 14.22 -13.05
N ALA A 51 1.88 15.20 -12.16
CA ALA A 51 2.23 15.09 -10.74
C ALA A 51 1.36 14.05 -10.01
N ILE A 52 0.05 14.05 -10.26
CA ILE A 52 -0.87 13.04 -9.70
C ILE A 52 -0.53 11.65 -10.26
N GLY A 53 -0.32 11.54 -11.58
CA GLY A 53 0.05 10.29 -12.23
C GLY A 53 1.36 9.70 -11.69
N LEU A 54 2.40 10.53 -11.53
CA LEU A 54 3.67 10.13 -10.92
C LEU A 54 3.50 9.67 -9.48
N SER A 55 2.70 10.39 -8.68
CA SER A 55 2.46 10.05 -7.28
C SER A 55 1.78 8.68 -7.16
N VAL A 56 0.76 8.43 -7.98
CA VAL A 56 0.07 7.13 -8.04
C VAL A 56 1.01 6.03 -8.56
N LEU A 57 1.81 6.32 -9.57
CA LEU A 57 2.77 5.37 -10.14
C LEU A 57 3.80 4.91 -9.08
N VAL A 58 4.32 5.82 -8.27
CA VAL A 58 5.25 5.48 -7.18
C VAL A 58 4.61 4.51 -6.19
N VAL A 59 3.38 4.80 -5.73
CA VAL A 59 2.69 3.92 -4.79
C VAL A 59 2.35 2.57 -5.41
N TYR A 60 1.98 2.55 -6.69
CA TYR A 60 1.77 1.30 -7.44
C TYR A 60 3.05 0.45 -7.51
N LEU A 61 4.20 1.06 -7.79
CA LEU A 61 5.48 0.35 -7.81
C LEU A 61 5.85 -0.20 -6.43
N ILE A 62 5.63 0.58 -5.37
CA ILE A 62 5.86 0.12 -3.98
C ILE A 62 4.97 -1.09 -3.67
N GLY A 63 3.68 -1.02 -4.00
CA GLY A 63 2.75 -2.12 -3.80
C GLY A 63 3.11 -3.37 -4.61
N LYS A 64 3.66 -3.20 -5.81
CA LYS A 64 4.13 -4.29 -6.67
C LYS A 64 5.41 -4.97 -6.15
N ILE A 65 6.28 -4.21 -5.48
CA ILE A 65 7.50 -4.74 -4.86
C ILE A 65 7.15 -5.47 -3.55
N LEU A 66 6.05 -5.08 -2.90
CA LEU A 66 5.62 -5.72 -1.67
C LEU A 66 5.20 -7.17 -1.95
N PRO A 67 5.78 -8.15 -1.22
CA PRO A 67 5.47 -9.56 -1.47
C PRO A 67 3.98 -9.82 -1.26
N GLU A 68 3.34 -10.41 -2.28
CA GLU A 68 1.95 -10.87 -2.18
C GLU A 68 1.81 -11.79 -0.96
N ARG A 69 0.68 -11.66 -0.23
CA ARG A 69 0.39 -12.59 0.87
C ARG A 69 0.51 -14.02 0.30
N PRO A 70 1.38 -14.89 0.85
CA PRO A 70 1.37 -16.29 0.52
C PRO A 70 -0.04 -16.80 0.80
N ASN A 71 -0.63 -17.38 -0.25
CA ASN A 71 -1.99 -17.89 -0.30
C ASN A 71 -2.40 -18.58 1.01
N LYS A 72 -3.62 -18.27 1.42
CA LYS A 72 -4.30 -18.81 2.59
C LYS A 72 -4.45 -20.33 2.50
#